data_AF-A0AAD8SAJ1-F1
#
_entry.id   AF-A0AAD8SAJ1-F1
#
_cell.length_a   1.000
_cell.length_b   1.000
_cell.length_c   1.000
_cell.angle_alpha   90.00
_cell.angle_beta   90.00
_cell.angle_gamma   90.00
#
_symmetry.space_group_name_H-M   'P 1'
#
loop_
_entity.id
_entity.type
_entity.pdbx_description
1 polymer ?
#
loop_
_entity_poly.entity_id
_entity_poly.type
_entity_poly.pdbx_seq_one_letter_code
_entity_poly.pdbx_strand_id
1 'polypeptide(L)'
;MSNNEMESKLREMGFGGVTVKPLVGKDGAMSVRFASNLAGLKEAVRLADLFEAEGHGRLQWDQWVQTRGIPSSYAEGGNPMFVKVDEKGQQTWVLYGYLGTASDLDVLDPESKQNIVIKSRKEIDLSD
;
A
#
# COMPACT_ATOMS: atom_id res chain seq x y z
N MET A 1 -1.19 12.69 -3.04
CA MET A 1 0.05 12.10 -3.57
C MET A 1 -0.24 11.59 -4.98
N SER A 2 0.60 11.92 -5.96
CA SER A 2 0.54 11.38 -7.33
C SER A 2 1.27 10.04 -7.43
N ASN A 3 1.08 9.31 -8.54
CA ASN A 3 1.75 8.03 -8.77
C ASN A 3 3.28 8.17 -8.71
N ASN A 4 3.82 9.20 -9.35
CA ASN A 4 5.27 9.45 -9.40
C ASN A 4 5.84 9.78 -8.01
N GLU A 5 5.09 10.50 -7.18
CA GLU A 5 5.48 10.79 -5.79
C GLU A 5 5.53 9.50 -4.97
N MET A 6 4.53 8.62 -5.13
CA MET A 6 4.49 7.33 -4.45
C MET A 6 5.64 6.41 -4.92
N GLU A 7 5.93 6.36 -6.22
CA GLU A 7 7.07 5.60 -6.77
C GLU A 7 8.40 6.11 -6.22
N SER A 8 8.60 7.44 -6.14
CA SER A 8 9.80 8.02 -5.53
C SER A 8 9.91 7.65 -4.05
N LYS A 9 8.78 7.72 -3.32
CA LYS A 9 8.74 7.36 -1.90
C LYS A 9 9.09 5.89 -1.66
N LEU A 10 8.52 4.98 -2.46
CA LEU A 10 8.84 3.57 -2.40
C LEU A 10 10.32 3.31 -2.71
N ARG A 11 10.89 4.01 -3.71
CA ARG A 11 12.31 3.93 -4.02
C ARG A 11 13.19 4.41 -2.87
N GLU A 12 12.82 5.51 -2.20
CA GLU A 12 13.50 5.99 -0.99
C GLU A 12 13.43 4.98 0.17
N MET A 13 12.34 4.23 0.28
CA MET A 13 12.17 3.11 1.22
C MET A 13 12.91 1.83 0.80
N GLY A 14 13.61 1.85 -0.34
CA GLY A 14 14.39 0.72 -0.86
C GLY A 14 13.61 -0.23 -1.76
N PHE A 15 12.42 0.14 -2.25
CA PHE A 15 11.60 -0.66 -3.17
C PHE A 15 11.66 -0.07 -4.57
N GLY A 16 12.54 -0.62 -5.42
CA GLY A 16 12.72 -0.21 -6.81
C GLY A 16 11.87 -1.02 -7.80
N GLY A 17 11.76 -0.52 -9.04
CA GLY A 17 11.10 -1.25 -10.13
C GLY A 17 9.59 -1.47 -9.92
N VAL A 18 8.97 -0.63 -9.10
CA VAL A 18 7.53 -0.65 -8.82
C VAL A 18 6.76 0.16 -9.85
N THR A 19 5.53 -0.28 -10.15
CA THR A 19 4.55 0.52 -10.89
C THR A 19 3.40 0.86 -9.95
N VAL A 20 3.06 2.14 -9.85
CA VAL A 20 1.94 2.60 -9.01
C VAL A 20 0.76 3.03 -9.86
N LYS A 21 -0.43 2.51 -9.53
CA LYS A 21 -1.70 2.92 -10.16
C LYS A 21 -2.75 3.26 -9.11
N PRO A 22 -3.51 4.35 -9.25
CA PRO A 22 -4.62 4.67 -8.34
C PRO A 22 -5.73 3.64 -8.51
N LEU A 23 -6.47 3.37 -7.42
CA LEU A 23 -7.64 2.50 -7.46
C LEU A 23 -8.89 3.29 -7.84
N VAL A 24 -9.68 2.76 -8.77
CA VAL A 24 -10.92 3.41 -9.21
C VAL A 24 -11.94 3.37 -8.08
N GLY A 25 -12.53 4.52 -7.75
CA GLY A 25 -13.57 4.64 -6.72
C GLY A 25 -13.05 4.53 -5.27
N LYS A 26 -11.72 4.55 -5.06
CA LYS A 26 -11.10 4.61 -3.73
C LYS A 26 -10.11 5.77 -3.66
N ASP A 27 -10.60 6.94 -3.27
CA ASP A 27 -9.76 8.13 -3.11
C ASP A 27 -8.64 7.90 -2.10
N GLY A 28 -7.41 8.22 -2.50
CA GLY A 28 -6.20 8.03 -1.69
C GLY A 28 -5.63 6.62 -1.69
N ALA A 29 -6.31 5.63 -2.27
CA ALA A 29 -5.80 4.26 -2.36
C ALA A 29 -5.08 4.01 -3.69
N MET A 30 -3.94 3.31 -3.62
CA MET A 30 -3.12 2.97 -4.77
C MET A 30 -2.75 1.49 -4.74
N SER A 31 -2.62 0.90 -5.93
CA SER A 31 -2.01 -0.42 -6.13
C SER A 31 -0.53 -0.26 -6.46
N VAL A 32 0.31 -1.06 -5.81
CA VAL A 32 1.75 -1.14 -6.06
C VAL A 32 2.02 -2.50 -6.70
N ARG A 33 2.56 -2.51 -7.92
CA ARG A 33 2.90 -3.72 -8.65
C ARG A 33 4.41 -3.88 -8.73
N PHE A 34 4.88 -5.07 -8.38
CA PHE A 34 6.27 -5.49 -8.53
C PHE A 34 6.42 -6.38 -9.78
N ALA A 35 7.66 -6.74 -10.11
CA ALA A 35 7.96 -7.66 -11.20
C ALA A 35 7.19 -8.99 -11.04
N SER A 36 6.68 -9.54 -12.15
CA SER A 36 5.93 -10.81 -12.17
C SER A 36 6.84 -12.04 -12.05
N ASN A 37 7.68 -12.09 -11.01
CA ASN A 37 8.60 -13.18 -10.71
C ASN A 37 8.77 -13.34 -9.18
N LEU A 38 9.51 -14.37 -8.76
CA LEU A 38 9.71 -14.65 -7.33
C LEU A 38 10.37 -13.48 -6.58
N ALA A 39 11.33 -12.79 -7.19
CA ALA A 39 11.99 -11.64 -6.57
C ALA A 39 11.01 -10.47 -6.35
N GLY A 40 10.15 -10.18 -7.31
CA GLY A 40 9.11 -9.17 -7.16
C GLY A 40 8.08 -9.55 -6.10
N LEU A 41 7.73 -10.83 -5.97
CA LEU A 41 6.90 -11.31 -4.88
C LEU A 41 7.57 -11.15 -3.51
N LYS A 42 8.87 -11.47 -3.39
CA LYS A 42 9.65 -11.26 -2.16
C LYS A 42 9.64 -9.78 -1.74
N GLU A 43 9.84 -8.87 -2.69
CA GLU A 43 9.77 -7.42 -2.42
C GLU A 43 8.36 -6.96 -2.03
N ALA A 44 7.31 -7.48 -2.66
CA ALA A 44 5.93 -7.16 -2.29
C ALA A 44 5.59 -7.62 -0.85
N VAL A 45 6.07 -8.81 -0.47
CA VAL A 45 5.93 -9.33 0.90
C VAL A 45 6.73 -8.48 1.87
N ARG A 46 7.98 -8.13 1.54
CA ARG A 46 8.84 -7.26 2.37
C ARG A 46 8.20 -5.90 2.63
N LEU A 47 7.53 -5.32 1.63
CA LEU A 47 6.79 -4.06 1.79
C LEU A 47 5.60 -4.20 2.74
N ALA A 48 4.81 -5.27 2.59
CA ALA A 48 3.67 -5.54 3.46
C ALA A 48 4.12 -5.81 4.91
N ASP A 49 5.18 -6.59 5.10
CA ASP A 49 5.74 -6.89 6.42
C ASP A 49 6.33 -5.64 7.09
N LEU A 50 6.93 -4.72 6.31
CA LEU A 50 7.38 -3.41 6.81
C LEU A 50 6.20 -2.61 7.38
N PHE A 51 5.09 -2.51 6.64
CA PHE A 51 3.91 -1.80 7.11
C PHE A 51 3.28 -2.45 8.35
N GLU A 52 3.18 -3.78 8.38
CA GLU A 52 2.68 -4.49 9.58
C GLU A 52 3.58 -4.28 10.79
N ALA A 53 4.91 -4.31 10.63
CA ALA A 53 5.86 -4.06 11.70
C ALA A 53 5.75 -2.65 12.29
N GLU A 54 5.35 -1.66 11.47
CA GLU A 54 5.08 -0.29 11.91
C GLU A 54 3.66 -0.10 12.48
N GLY A 55 2.81 -1.13 12.47
CA GLY A 55 1.40 -1.01 12.85
C GLY A 55 0.55 -0.27 11.82
N HIS A 56 1.00 -0.24 10.57
CA HIS A 56 0.33 0.38 9.42
C HIS A 56 -0.21 -0.66 8.43
N GLY A 57 -0.50 -1.86 8.93
CA GLY A 57 -1.05 -2.96 8.15
C GLY A 57 -2.56 -2.88 7.92
N ARG A 58 -3.11 -3.96 7.34
CA ARG A 58 -4.53 -4.02 6.97
C ARG A 58 -5.43 -4.02 8.19
N LEU A 59 -5.05 -4.77 9.23
CA LEU A 59 -5.86 -4.89 10.45
C LEU A 59 -6.01 -3.53 11.13
N GLN A 60 -4.92 -2.78 11.22
CA GLN A 60 -4.89 -1.47 11.84
C GLN A 60 -5.71 -0.50 10.99
N TRP A 61 -5.53 -0.49 9.66
CA TRP A 61 -6.39 0.28 8.75
C TRP A 61 -7.88 -0.01 8.96
N ASP A 62 -8.28 -1.29 8.96
CA ASP A 62 -9.68 -1.70 9.11
C ASP A 62 -10.25 -1.28 10.48
N GLN A 63 -9.50 -1.48 11.56
CA GLN A 63 -9.89 -1.03 12.90
C GLN A 63 -10.10 0.48 12.94
N TRP A 64 -9.24 1.26 12.28
CA TRP A 64 -9.37 2.71 12.20
C TRP A 64 -10.63 3.14 11.44
N VAL A 65 -10.83 2.59 10.24
CA VAL A 65 -12.03 2.87 9.43
C VAL A 65 -13.31 2.57 10.21
N GLN A 66 -13.34 1.46 10.96
CA GLN A 66 -14.49 1.07 11.77
C GLN A 66 -14.71 1.95 13.01
N THR A 67 -13.65 2.33 13.72
CA THR A 67 -13.76 3.02 15.02
C THR A 67 -13.92 4.53 14.90
N ARG A 68 -13.35 5.15 13.86
CA ARG A 68 -13.28 6.62 13.75
C ARG A 68 -13.87 7.19 12.48
N GLY A 69 -14.25 6.34 11.52
CA GLY A 69 -14.68 6.75 10.19
C GLY A 69 -13.52 7.30 9.35
N ILE A 70 -13.70 7.33 8.03
CA ILE A 70 -12.77 8.02 7.12
C ILE A 70 -13.09 9.52 7.20
N PRO A 71 -12.15 10.40 7.58
CA PRO A 71 -12.39 11.84 7.56
C PRO A 71 -12.77 12.27 6.14
N SER A 72 -13.84 13.07 6.00
CA SER A 72 -14.28 13.60 4.70
C SER A 72 -13.25 14.53 4.04
N SER A 73 -12.22 14.93 4.78
CA SER A 73 -11.05 15.61 4.26
C SER A 73 -9.77 14.93 4.77
N TYR A 74 -9.01 14.34 3.87
CA TYR A 74 -7.58 14.07 4.08
C TYR A 74 -6.76 15.38 4.25
N ALA A 75 -7.42 16.54 4.17
CA ALA A 75 -6.83 17.86 3.98
C ALA A 75 -6.69 18.70 5.26
N GLU A 76 -7.33 18.32 6.37
CA GLU A 76 -7.00 18.94 7.67
C GLU A 76 -5.71 18.28 8.19
N GLY A 77 -4.56 18.79 7.73
CA GLY A 77 -3.20 18.28 7.96
C GLY A 77 -2.71 18.27 9.43
N GLY A 78 -3.62 18.10 10.38
CA GLY A 78 -3.34 17.94 11.80
C GLY A 78 -3.58 16.53 12.35
N ASN A 79 -4.11 15.58 11.57
CA ASN A 79 -4.30 14.22 12.07
C ASN A 79 -2.98 13.43 12.03
N PRO A 80 -2.34 13.13 13.18
CA PRO A 80 -1.07 12.42 13.25
C PRO A 80 -1.11 11.00 12.66
N MET A 81 -2.32 10.46 12.42
CA MET A 81 -2.54 9.15 11.80
C MET A 81 -2.33 9.14 10.29
N PHE A 82 -2.40 10.30 9.64
CA PHE A 82 -2.20 10.46 8.19
C PHE A 82 -1.02 11.35 7.88
N VAL A 83 -0.66 12.25 8.78
CA VAL A 83 0.42 13.21 8.58
C VAL A 83 1.22 13.34 9.87
N LYS A 84 2.48 12.90 9.84
CA LYS A 84 3.45 13.19 10.91
C LYS A 84 4.11 14.54 10.63
N VAL A 85 4.20 15.38 11.63
CA VAL A 85 4.94 16.65 11.57
C VAL A 85 6.24 16.46 12.34
N ASP A 86 7.38 16.72 11.70
CA ASP A 86 8.68 16.68 12.38
C ASP A 86 8.94 17.96 13.21
N GLU A 87 10.05 17.98 13.94
CA GLU A 87 10.45 19.15 14.77
C GLU A 87 10.65 20.44 13.96
N LYS A 88 10.82 20.34 12.63
CA LYS A 88 10.98 21.46 11.70
C LYS A 88 9.66 21.90 11.08
N GLY A 89 8.55 21.26 11.45
CA GLY A 89 7.22 21.53 10.90
C GLY A 89 6.96 20.84 9.55
N GLN A 90 7.83 19.93 9.11
CA GLN A 90 7.66 19.23 7.83
C GLN A 90 6.66 18.08 7.98
N GLN A 91 5.64 18.12 7.13
CA GLN A 91 4.58 17.11 7.07
C GLN A 91 5.00 15.92 6.20
N THR A 92 4.89 14.71 6.75
CA THR A 92 5.11 13.44 6.05
C THR A 92 3.87 12.58 6.15
N TRP A 93 3.38 12.08 5.02
CA TRP A 93 2.25 11.17 4.99
C TRP A 93 2.57 9.84 5.67
N VAL A 94 1.67 9.38 6.53
CA VAL A 94 1.68 8.02 7.09
C VAL A 94 1.02 7.10 6.08
N LEU A 95 1.78 6.12 5.60
CA LEU A 95 1.31 5.17 4.60
C LEU A 95 0.87 3.88 5.29
N TYR A 96 -0.26 3.35 4.85
CA TYR A 96 -0.74 2.02 5.20
C TYR A 96 -0.65 1.11 3.99
N GLY A 97 -0.34 -0.17 4.21
CA GLY A 97 -0.19 -1.10 3.11
C GLY A 97 -0.27 -2.55 3.56
N TYR A 98 -0.66 -3.40 2.63
CA TYR A 98 -0.77 -4.85 2.82
C TYR A 98 -0.68 -5.55 1.48
N LEU A 99 -0.44 -6.87 1.51
CA LEU A 99 -0.42 -7.68 0.29
C LEU A 99 -1.85 -7.85 -0.25
N GLY A 100 -2.04 -7.51 -1.53
CA GLY A 100 -3.33 -7.62 -2.19
C GLY A 100 -3.94 -9.03 -2.08
N THR A 101 -5.24 -9.08 -1.77
CA THR A 101 -6.01 -10.32 -1.60
C THR A 101 -6.93 -10.55 -2.78
N ALA A 102 -7.58 -11.72 -2.83
CA ALA A 102 -8.58 -12.03 -3.84
C ALA A 102 -9.73 -11.00 -3.87
N SER A 103 -10.13 -10.47 -2.71
CA SER A 103 -11.18 -9.45 -2.59
C SER A 103 -10.76 -8.10 -3.17
N ASP A 104 -9.46 -7.82 -3.27
CA ASP A 104 -8.97 -6.54 -3.83
C ASP A 104 -8.96 -6.55 -5.35
N LEU A 105 -9.11 -7.72 -5.98
CA LEU A 105 -9.27 -7.82 -7.43
C LEU A 105 -10.56 -7.15 -7.91
N ASP A 106 -11.59 -7.05 -7.08
CA ASP A 106 -12.86 -6.44 -7.45
C ASP A 106 -12.72 -4.95 -7.77
N VAL A 107 -11.77 -4.26 -7.12
CA VAL A 107 -11.54 -2.81 -7.23
C VAL A 107 -10.48 -2.43 -8.27
N LEU A 108 -9.82 -3.40 -8.89
CA LEU A 108 -8.90 -3.14 -10.00
C LEU A 108 -9.66 -2.81 -11.28
N ASP A 109 -9.02 -2.07 -12.19
CA ASP A 109 -9.55 -1.87 -13.53
C ASP A 109 -9.49 -3.17 -14.36
N PRO A 110 -10.35 -3.35 -15.38
CA PRO A 110 -10.40 -4.59 -16.16
C PRO A 110 -9.07 -5.00 -16.81
N GLU A 111 -8.27 -4.03 -17.26
CA GLU A 111 -6.95 -4.29 -17.84
C GLU A 111 -6.00 -4.85 -16.78
N SER A 112 -6.01 -4.28 -15.58
CA SER A 112 -5.22 -4.76 -14.45
C SER A 112 -5.63 -6.14 -13.96
N LYS A 113 -6.88 -6.60 -14.20
CA LYS A 113 -7.36 -7.94 -13.85
C LYS A 113 -6.92 -9.03 -14.84
N GLN A 114 -6.48 -8.66 -16.04
CA GLN A 114 -6.10 -9.64 -17.05
C GLN A 114 -4.86 -10.43 -16.61
N ASN A 115 -4.87 -11.74 -16.87
CA ASN A 115 -3.73 -12.64 -16.65
C ASN A 115 -3.26 -12.73 -15.18
N ILE A 116 -4.16 -12.51 -14.21
CA ILE A 116 -3.87 -12.72 -12.79
C ILE A 116 -4.07 -14.19 -12.42
N VAL A 117 -3.10 -14.75 -11.69
CA VAL A 117 -3.23 -16.04 -11.00
C VAL A 117 -3.20 -15.78 -9.50
N ILE A 118 -4.26 -16.18 -8.80
CA ILE A 118 -4.31 -16.14 -7.34
C ILE A 118 -3.65 -17.42 -6.83
N LYS A 119 -2.70 -17.27 -5.90
CA LYS A 119 -2.05 -18.40 -5.23
C LYS A 119 -2.17 -18.26 -3.73
N SER A 120 -2.24 -19.40 -3.04
CA SER A 120 -2.14 -19.41 -1.58
C SER A 120 -0.71 -19.10 -1.17
N ARG A 121 -0.52 -18.25 -0.15
CA ARG A 121 0.80 -18.02 0.45
C ARG A 121 1.45 -19.31 0.96
N LYS A 122 0.65 -20.34 1.29
CA LYS A 122 1.15 -21.67 1.71
C LYS A 122 1.74 -22.50 0.57
N GLU A 123 1.40 -22.18 -0.68
CA GLU A 123 1.87 -22.89 -1.87
C GLU A 123 3.15 -22.29 -2.45
N ILE A 124 3.64 -21.20 -1.87
CA ILE A 124 4.79 -20.44 -2.36
C ILE A 124 5.94 -20.66 -1.38
N ASP A 125 7.04 -21.24 -1.87
CA ASP A 125 8.30 -21.23 -1.14
C ASP A 125 8.98 -19.88 -1.35
N LEU A 126 9.12 -19.12 -0.27
CA LEU A 126 9.81 -17.84 -0.24
C LEU A 126 11.19 -17.95 0.44
N SER A 127 11.57 -19.16 0.87
CA SER A 127 12.90 -19.45 1.41
C SER A 127 13.93 -19.35 0.27
N ASP A 128 15.14 -18.85 0.57
CA ASP A 128 16.31 -18.99 -0.32
C ASP A 128 17.08 -20.26 0.04
#